data_AF-A0A8H4KG43-F1
#
_entry.id   AF-A0A8H4KG43-F1
#
_cell.length_a   1.000
_cell.length_b   1.000
_cell.length_c   1.000
_cell.angle_alpha   90.00
_cell.angle_beta   90.00
_cell.angle_gamma   90.00
#
_symmetry.space_group_name_H-M   'P 1'
#
loop_
_entity.id
_entity.type
_entity.pdbx_description
1 polymer ?
#
loop_
_entity_poly.entity_id
_entity_poly.type
_entity_poly.pdbx_seq_one_letter_code
_entity_poly.pdbx_strand_id
1 'polypeptide(L)'
;MSPSTTAAKNRALWLSSFDKPLELVDLPIPDATSGSVVVQVLMLLILRHEAIAHWWGGGYPLWGGVEMPPRTARSQCMDYDARGQGIIKPAVGYQASQFTTMAHVVPGVPSSGGTRFPKHYAMSKWNEDHLRLEADAYELEVIGEIPSTIHGAFYRVQPDHAFPPIFAETEIPLNGDGNVSSFYIKDGHVDFKQRYVRTPKLIAEREARQALFGRYRNKYTDDPRVQSVLKGTTANTHVVFHDNKLMALKEDARPMELDPITLETLGYIDYHGTLRCPTHTAHPKADSTTGELVSYGYEAAGDAPPDICSFTVDKDGKLSDEVWFQAPWPCMIHDFWATDNWVVFPINGLKASLEQMKKGGDHFYWDENLDYQLLGVIPRRGAKPEDAKWFKTPQGCYSHTINAYEEDGKLVLDANVWTDVHFPFFPNTKGERFFTDPRKVKAPIIRYRFDPNGSTVKGPSHRTLATTRKIEDS
;
A
#
# COMPACT_ATOMS: atom_id res chain seq x y z
N MET A 1 -25.38 51.07 9.97
CA MET A 1 -24.33 50.18 10.52
C MET A 1 -24.81 48.76 10.32
N SER A 2 -24.32 48.08 9.28
CA SER A 2 -24.63 46.67 9.03
C SER A 2 -23.75 45.81 9.95
N PRO A 3 -24.26 44.74 10.58
CA PRO A 3 -23.43 43.88 11.39
C PRO A 3 -22.46 43.10 10.50
N SER A 4 -21.18 43.20 10.84
CA SER A 4 -20.09 42.39 10.29
C SER A 4 -20.34 40.90 10.56
N THR A 5 -20.69 40.14 9.53
CA THR A 5 -20.69 38.67 9.58
C THR A 5 -19.24 38.17 9.45
N THR A 6 -18.58 37.90 10.57
CA THR A 6 -17.37 37.06 10.56
C THR A 6 -17.75 35.67 10.07
N ALA A 7 -17.18 35.25 8.93
CA ALA A 7 -17.33 33.91 8.40
C ALA A 7 -16.95 32.87 9.47
N ALA A 8 -17.83 31.90 9.71
CA ALA A 8 -17.54 30.79 10.62
C ALA A 8 -16.35 29.99 10.08
N LYS A 9 -15.24 29.97 10.81
CA LYS A 9 -14.10 29.12 10.47
C LYS A 9 -14.42 27.68 10.85
N ASN A 10 -14.17 26.74 9.94
CA ASN A 10 -14.24 25.32 10.22
C ASN A 10 -13.20 24.96 11.29
N ARG A 11 -13.65 24.35 12.39
CA ARG A 11 -12.82 23.95 13.53
C ARG A 11 -12.89 22.44 13.72
N ALA A 12 -11.77 21.83 14.09
CA ALA A 12 -11.68 20.41 14.43
C ALA A 12 -11.09 20.24 15.83
N LEU A 13 -11.44 19.14 16.51
CA LEU A 13 -10.73 18.68 17.70
C LEU A 13 -9.52 17.87 17.24
N TRP A 14 -8.33 18.34 17.60
CA TRP A 14 -7.03 17.78 17.25
C TRP A 14 -6.46 17.03 18.46
N LEU A 15 -6.18 15.74 18.27
CA LEU A 15 -5.48 14.92 19.27
C LEU A 15 -4.03 14.72 18.81
N SER A 16 -3.09 15.41 19.45
CA SER A 16 -1.66 15.31 19.10
C SER A 16 -0.96 14.14 19.80
N SER A 17 -1.43 13.72 20.98
CA SER A 17 -1.08 12.47 21.68
C SER A 17 -2.15 12.13 22.72
N PHE A 18 -2.22 10.86 23.18
CA PHE A 18 -3.19 10.42 24.21
C PHE A 18 -2.92 10.99 25.62
N ASP A 19 -1.74 11.58 25.80
CA ASP A 19 -1.29 12.17 27.07
C ASP A 19 -1.58 13.68 27.13
N LYS A 20 -2.18 14.23 26.06
CA LYS A 20 -2.55 15.64 25.94
C LYS A 20 -4.05 15.81 25.77
N PRO A 21 -4.66 16.87 26.33
CA PRO A 21 -6.04 17.22 26.06
C PRO A 21 -6.27 17.50 24.57
N LEU A 22 -7.52 17.30 24.11
CA LEU A 22 -7.92 17.70 22.78
C LEU A 22 -7.77 19.21 22.59
N GLU A 23 -7.17 19.61 21.47
CA GLU A 23 -7.00 21.01 21.10
C GLU A 23 -8.00 21.38 20.01
N LEU A 24 -8.66 22.52 20.12
CA LEU A 24 -9.52 23.01 19.04
C LEU A 24 -8.65 23.76 18.02
N VAL A 25 -8.56 23.26 16.78
CA VAL A 25 -7.75 23.86 15.71
C VAL A 25 -8.63 24.41 14.59
N ASP A 26 -8.22 25.55 14.01
CA ASP A 26 -8.81 26.09 12.78
C ASP A 26 -8.28 25.28 11.59
N LEU A 27 -9.15 24.69 10.78
CA LEU A 27 -8.74 23.99 9.57
C LEU A 27 -8.30 25.01 8.49
N PRO A 28 -7.21 24.76 7.74
CA PRO A 28 -6.70 25.69 6.74
C PRO A 28 -7.55 25.74 5.45
N ILE A 29 -8.72 25.10 5.43
CA ILE A 29 -9.61 25.02 4.27
C ILE A 29 -10.96 25.66 4.67
N PRO A 30 -11.17 26.96 4.35
CA PRO A 30 -12.37 27.69 4.74
C PRO A 30 -13.65 27.13 4.12
N ASP A 31 -13.55 26.41 3.00
CA ASP A 31 -14.68 26.00 2.16
C ASP A 31 -14.99 24.49 2.22
N ALA A 32 -14.49 23.77 3.23
CA ALA A 32 -14.90 22.39 3.45
C ALA A 32 -16.41 22.34 3.80
N THR A 33 -17.21 21.68 2.97
CA THR A 33 -18.65 21.52 3.21
C THR A 33 -18.91 20.63 4.44
N SER A 34 -19.95 20.96 5.19
CA SER A 34 -20.47 20.12 6.28
C SER A 34 -20.75 18.71 5.74
N GLY A 35 -20.14 17.69 6.36
CA GLY A 35 -20.25 16.28 5.92
C GLY A 35 -18.92 15.61 5.57
N SER A 36 -17.79 16.30 5.71
CA SER A 36 -16.45 15.70 5.54
C SER A 36 -16.05 14.92 6.81
N VAL A 37 -15.88 13.60 6.72
CA VAL A 37 -15.33 12.76 7.80
C VAL A 37 -13.83 12.61 7.59
N VAL A 38 -13.03 13.07 8.56
CA VAL A 38 -11.62 12.70 8.65
C VAL A 38 -11.53 11.46 9.52
N VAL A 39 -11.40 10.28 8.90
CA VAL A 39 -11.18 9.03 9.63
C VAL A 39 -9.70 8.90 9.95
N GLN A 40 -9.33 9.14 11.21
CA GLN A 40 -8.04 8.68 11.72
C GLN A 40 -8.24 7.26 12.24
N VAL A 41 -7.66 6.28 11.55
CA VAL A 41 -7.51 4.92 12.10
C VAL A 41 -6.46 5.00 13.20
N LEU A 42 -6.92 5.18 14.44
CA LEU A 42 -6.07 5.06 15.62
C LEU A 42 -5.69 3.58 15.77
N MET A 43 -4.40 3.34 15.94
CA MET A 43 -3.81 2.02 16.19
C MET A 43 -4.72 1.12 17.03
N LEU A 44 -4.94 -0.10 16.55
CA LEU A 44 -5.45 -1.19 17.39
C LEU A 44 -4.47 -1.36 18.56
N LEU A 45 -4.92 -1.09 19.79
CA LEU A 45 -4.12 -1.26 20.99
C LEU A 45 -3.82 -2.77 21.17
N ILE A 46 -2.64 -3.23 20.77
CA ILE A 46 -2.14 -4.57 21.12
C ILE A 46 -1.70 -4.52 22.59
N LEU A 47 -2.59 -4.93 23.49
CA LEU A 47 -2.19 -5.20 24.88
C LEU A 47 -1.23 -6.38 24.89
N ARG A 48 0.00 -6.16 25.39
CA ARG A 48 0.87 -7.27 25.78
C ARG A 48 0.17 -8.06 26.89
N HIS A 49 0.01 -9.35 26.66
CA HIS A 49 -0.53 -10.27 27.63
C HIS A 49 0.50 -10.56 28.74
N GLU A 50 0.77 -9.58 29.60
CA GLU A 50 1.52 -9.74 30.86
C GLU A 50 1.38 -8.47 31.71
N ALA A 51 0.18 -8.24 32.26
CA ALA A 51 -0.11 -7.48 33.49
C ALA A 51 -1.58 -7.00 33.53
N ILE A 52 -2.53 -7.91 33.70
CA ILE A 52 -3.79 -7.59 34.37
C ILE A 52 -4.03 -8.70 35.40
N ALA A 53 -3.33 -8.59 36.51
CA ALA A 53 -3.75 -9.19 37.76
C ALA A 53 -4.13 -8.04 38.70
N HIS A 54 -5.36 -8.13 39.21
CA HIS A 54 -5.98 -7.27 40.22
C HIS A 54 -6.40 -5.88 39.75
N TRP A 55 -7.72 -5.70 39.57
CA TRP A 55 -8.52 -4.61 40.15
C TRP A 55 -9.99 -4.87 39.86
N TRP A 56 -10.63 -5.72 40.65
CA TRP A 56 -12.08 -5.65 40.93
C TRP A 56 -12.27 -6.08 42.39
N GLY A 57 -12.41 -5.10 43.26
CA GLY A 57 -12.88 -5.29 44.62
C GLY A 57 -14.05 -4.34 44.85
N GLY A 58 -15.24 -4.90 45.10
CA GLY A 58 -16.34 -4.16 45.72
C GLY A 58 -17.76 -4.58 45.37
N GLY A 59 -18.28 -5.62 46.02
CA GLY A 59 -19.69 -5.73 46.47
C GLY A 59 -20.64 -6.65 45.66
N TYR A 60 -20.70 -7.96 45.92
CA TYR A 60 -21.55 -8.71 46.90
C TYR A 60 -22.98 -9.07 46.40
N PRO A 61 -23.62 -10.16 46.88
CA PRO A 61 -23.24 -11.58 46.94
C PRO A 61 -24.29 -12.51 46.28
N LEU A 62 -24.02 -13.81 46.10
CA LEU A 62 -24.95 -14.91 46.42
C LEU A 62 -24.24 -16.29 46.26
N TRP A 63 -23.97 -16.92 47.42
CA TRP A 63 -23.91 -18.35 47.76
C TRP A 63 -23.32 -19.44 46.82
N GLY A 64 -22.41 -20.24 47.40
CA GLY A 64 -22.25 -21.67 47.08
C GLY A 64 -20.81 -22.18 47.20
N GLY A 65 -20.47 -22.83 48.32
CA GLY A 65 -19.11 -23.23 48.69
C GLY A 65 -18.46 -24.32 47.82
N VAL A 66 -17.13 -24.44 47.92
CA VAL A 66 -16.38 -25.64 48.37
C VAL A 66 -14.92 -25.22 48.61
N GLU A 67 -14.37 -25.66 49.76
CA GLU A 67 -13.03 -25.38 50.30
C GLU A 67 -11.87 -26.05 49.53
N MET A 68 -10.68 -25.43 49.57
CA MET A 68 -9.37 -26.10 49.48
C MET A 68 -8.30 -25.39 50.36
N PRO A 69 -7.26 -26.09 50.86
CA PRO A 69 -6.49 -25.71 52.07
C PRO A 69 -5.25 -24.80 51.81
N PRO A 70 -4.62 -24.25 52.87
CA PRO A 70 -3.87 -23.00 52.82
C PRO A 70 -2.39 -23.13 52.40
N ARG A 71 -1.91 -22.12 51.66
CA ARG A 71 -0.48 -21.81 51.50
C ARG A 71 0.03 -20.96 52.66
N THR A 72 1.15 -21.38 53.22
CA THR A 72 1.93 -20.68 54.25
C THR A 72 2.42 -19.30 53.77
N ALA A 73 2.01 -18.25 54.47
CA ALA A 73 2.56 -16.90 54.35
C ALA A 73 3.73 -16.72 55.35
N ARG A 74 4.85 -16.14 54.90
CA ARG A 74 5.83 -15.49 55.78
C ARG A 74 5.69 -13.98 55.65
N SER A 75 5.56 -13.36 56.82
CA SER A 75 5.33 -11.95 57.14
C SER A 75 6.48 -11.01 56.78
N GLN A 76 6.16 -9.76 56.45
CA GLN A 76 7.00 -8.60 56.78
C GLN A 76 6.17 -7.62 57.62
N CYS A 77 6.68 -7.27 58.80
CA CYS A 77 6.10 -6.32 59.75
C CYS A 77 6.37 -4.87 59.31
N MET A 78 5.43 -3.96 59.63
CA MET A 78 5.67 -2.52 59.70
C MET A 78 5.58 -2.09 61.17
N ASP A 79 6.60 -1.38 61.67
CA ASP A 79 6.60 -0.76 63.00
C ASP A 79 6.19 0.72 62.90
N TYR A 80 5.40 1.18 63.87
CA TYR A 80 4.96 2.57 64.05
C TYR A 80 5.55 3.17 65.34
N ASP A 81 5.81 4.48 65.36
CA ASP A 81 6.21 5.15 66.60
C ASP A 81 5.01 5.55 67.48
N ALA A 82 5.29 5.86 68.76
CA ALA A 82 4.30 6.10 69.81
C ALA A 82 3.44 7.38 69.65
N ARG A 83 3.49 8.08 68.51
CA ARG A 83 2.58 9.19 68.18
C ARG A 83 1.87 9.04 66.84
N GLY A 84 1.96 7.89 66.18
CA GLY A 84 1.10 7.53 65.05
C GLY A 84 1.31 8.37 63.78
N GLN A 85 2.48 8.98 63.59
CA GLN A 85 2.82 9.67 62.33
C GLN A 85 3.89 8.87 61.59
N GLY A 86 3.57 8.41 60.37
CA GLY A 86 4.53 7.71 59.51
C GLY A 86 5.62 8.65 59.02
N ILE A 87 6.87 8.46 59.47
CA ILE A 87 8.04 9.20 58.97
C ILE A 87 8.74 8.34 57.92
N ILE A 88 8.73 8.80 56.65
CA ILE A 88 9.57 8.25 55.58
C ILE A 88 11.00 8.75 55.83
N LYS A 89 11.91 7.86 56.22
CA LYS A 89 13.36 8.14 56.20
C LYS A 89 13.90 7.94 54.78
N PRO A 90 14.69 8.88 54.21
CA PRO A 90 15.33 8.65 52.93
C PRO A 90 16.52 7.71 53.13
N ALA A 91 16.35 6.44 52.75
CA ALA A 91 17.45 5.49 52.70
C ALA A 91 18.03 5.46 51.28
N VAL A 92 19.23 6.05 51.16
CA VAL A 92 20.37 5.64 50.32
C VAL A 92 20.10 5.35 48.85
N GLY A 93 20.69 6.20 47.99
CA GLY A 93 20.54 6.19 46.53
C GLY A 93 20.71 4.83 45.85
N TYR A 94 19.77 4.53 44.97
CA TYR A 94 19.95 3.58 43.88
C TYR A 94 20.13 4.38 42.59
N GLN A 95 21.32 4.27 41.99
CA GLN A 95 21.54 4.71 40.62
C GLN A 95 20.59 3.95 39.70
N ALA A 96 19.95 4.68 38.79
CA ALA A 96 19.25 4.10 37.65
C ALA A 96 20.27 3.43 36.72
N SER A 97 20.60 2.18 36.98
CA SER A 97 21.29 1.34 36.01
C SER A 97 20.29 0.90 34.94
N GLN A 98 20.75 1.02 33.71
CA GLN A 98 20.04 0.71 32.47
C GLN A 98 19.37 -0.67 32.56
N PHE A 99 18.04 -0.72 32.50
CA PHE A 99 17.32 -1.94 32.18
C PHE A 99 17.47 -2.21 30.69
N THR A 100 18.62 -2.76 30.31
CA THR A 100 18.77 -3.47 29.06
C THR A 100 17.99 -4.77 29.23
N THR A 101 16.85 -4.92 28.55
CA THR A 101 16.19 -6.22 28.38
C THR A 101 17.16 -7.16 27.67
N MET A 102 18.00 -7.84 28.43
CA MET A 102 18.65 -9.06 27.97
C MET A 102 17.56 -10.11 27.88
N ALA A 103 17.22 -10.53 26.66
CA ALA A 103 16.51 -11.77 26.48
C ALA A 103 17.29 -12.85 27.24
N HIS A 104 16.66 -13.48 28.22
CA HIS A 104 17.22 -14.65 28.88
C HIS A 104 17.36 -15.77 27.85
N VAL A 105 18.53 -15.86 27.23
CA VAL A 105 18.92 -17.06 26.47
C VAL A 105 19.30 -18.08 27.53
N VAL A 106 18.41 -19.04 27.79
CA VAL A 106 18.75 -20.22 28.61
C VAL A 106 19.78 -21.03 27.81
N PRO A 107 21.04 -21.14 28.28
CA PRO A 107 22.05 -21.90 27.56
C PRO A 107 21.64 -23.36 27.47
N GLY A 108 21.64 -23.93 26.26
CA GLY A 108 21.32 -25.35 26.03
C GLY A 108 19.87 -25.66 25.65
N VAL A 109 18.97 -24.67 25.58
CA VAL A 109 17.67 -24.82 24.91
C VAL A 109 17.85 -24.35 23.47
N PRO A 110 17.65 -25.20 22.43
CA PRO A 110 17.64 -24.74 21.05
C PRO A 110 16.69 -23.56 20.92
N SER A 111 17.11 -22.46 20.28
CA SER A 111 16.20 -21.34 20.06
C SER A 111 14.98 -21.89 19.33
N SER A 112 13.81 -21.75 19.95
CA SER A 112 12.55 -22.24 19.36
C SER A 112 12.46 -21.73 17.92
N GLY A 113 12.18 -22.64 16.99
CA GLY A 113 12.06 -22.38 15.55
C GLY A 113 10.82 -21.54 15.19
N GLY A 114 10.43 -20.60 16.05
CA GLY A 114 9.35 -19.67 15.80
C GLY A 114 9.77 -18.57 14.82
N THR A 115 8.79 -18.01 14.12
CA THR A 115 8.97 -16.91 13.17
C THR A 115 9.49 -15.65 13.87
N ARG A 116 10.63 -15.12 13.41
CA ARG A 116 11.23 -13.89 13.95
C ARG A 116 11.47 -12.90 12.82
N PHE A 117 10.82 -11.75 12.88
CA PHE A 117 11.16 -10.64 12.01
C PHE A 117 12.43 -9.96 12.51
N PRO A 118 13.29 -9.48 11.60
CA PRO A 118 14.49 -8.76 11.97
C PRO A 118 14.15 -7.37 12.52
N LYS A 119 15.05 -6.87 13.38
CA LYS A 119 14.87 -5.58 14.07
C LYS A 119 15.03 -4.35 13.16
N HIS A 120 15.49 -4.55 11.92
CA HIS A 120 15.82 -3.47 11.01
C HIS A 120 15.17 -3.75 9.65
N TYR A 121 14.09 -3.02 9.37
CA TYR A 121 13.61 -2.80 8.02
C TYR A 121 14.20 -1.50 7.48
N ALA A 122 14.44 -1.44 6.17
CA ALA A 122 15.02 -0.26 5.53
C ALA A 122 14.14 1.01 5.65
N MET A 123 12.92 0.93 6.19
CA MET A 123 12.02 2.07 6.35
C MET A 123 11.26 2.10 7.69
N SER A 124 11.87 2.69 8.71
CA SER A 124 11.25 3.26 9.93
C SER A 124 10.66 2.31 10.99
N LYS A 125 10.62 2.81 12.24
CA LYS A 125 9.93 2.20 13.40
C LYS A 125 8.44 1.90 13.18
N TRP A 126 7.78 2.53 12.21
CA TRP A 126 6.36 2.30 11.90
C TRP A 126 6.12 1.06 11.02
N ASN A 127 7.14 0.55 10.31
CA ASN A 127 7.05 -0.69 9.55
C ASN A 127 7.65 -1.89 10.30
N GLU A 128 8.05 -1.72 11.57
CA GLU A 128 8.42 -2.84 12.45
C GLU A 128 7.16 -3.63 12.90
N ASP A 129 5.99 -3.01 12.82
CA ASP A 129 4.72 -3.59 13.28
C ASP A 129 4.03 -4.36 12.14
N HIS A 130 4.51 -5.58 11.88
CA HIS A 130 3.79 -6.54 11.05
C HIS A 130 2.50 -6.95 11.77
N LEU A 131 1.36 -6.49 11.26
CA LEU A 131 0.07 -6.74 11.89
C LEU A 131 -0.34 -8.20 11.72
N ARG A 132 -0.33 -8.69 10.48
CA ARG A 132 -0.69 -10.06 10.09
C ARG A 132 -2.06 -10.52 10.62
N LEU A 133 -2.94 -9.57 10.87
CA LEU A 133 -4.28 -9.80 11.41
C LEU A 133 -5.23 -10.13 10.27
N GLU A 134 -5.99 -11.20 10.43
CA GLU A 134 -7.24 -11.45 9.73
C GLU A 134 -8.34 -11.47 10.79
N ALA A 135 -9.36 -10.62 10.66
CA ALA A 135 -10.36 -10.42 11.71
C ALA A 135 -11.70 -9.93 11.17
N ASP A 136 -12.70 -10.02 12.04
CA ASP A 136 -14.05 -9.52 11.86
C ASP A 136 -14.42 -8.75 13.12
N ALA A 137 -14.99 -7.57 12.96
CA ALA A 137 -15.61 -6.85 14.04
C ALA A 137 -16.97 -6.33 13.56
N TYR A 138 -18.02 -6.73 14.25
CA TYR A 138 -19.37 -6.28 13.98
C TYR A 138 -19.66 -5.07 14.86
N GLU A 139 -20.39 -4.08 14.34
CA GLU A 139 -20.79 -2.89 15.09
C GLU A 139 -19.60 -2.13 15.69
N LEU A 140 -18.78 -1.51 14.83
CA LEU A 140 -17.70 -0.64 15.29
C LEU A 140 -18.25 0.53 16.11
N GLU A 141 -17.52 0.91 17.16
CA GLU A 141 -17.80 2.12 17.92
C GLU A 141 -17.66 3.36 17.04
N VAL A 142 -18.68 4.23 17.07
CA VAL A 142 -18.73 5.48 16.31
C VAL A 142 -18.75 6.67 17.26
N ILE A 143 -17.80 7.59 17.08
CA ILE A 143 -17.82 8.90 17.72
C ILE A 143 -18.41 9.91 16.72
N GLY A 144 -19.58 10.44 17.02
CA GLY A 144 -20.35 11.28 16.10
C GLY A 144 -21.51 10.52 15.47
N GLU A 145 -21.84 10.83 14.22
CA GLU A 145 -22.94 10.20 13.49
C GLU A 145 -22.50 9.85 12.07
N ILE A 146 -22.83 8.64 11.62
CA ILE A 146 -22.61 8.22 10.24
C ILE A 146 -23.88 8.51 9.44
N PRO A 147 -23.79 9.21 8.29
CA PRO A 147 -24.95 9.47 7.46
C PRO A 147 -25.66 8.18 7.05
N SER A 148 -26.94 8.07 7.41
CA SER A 148 -27.78 6.90 7.09
C SER A 148 -27.97 6.68 5.59
N THR A 149 -27.65 7.68 4.77
CA THR A 149 -27.68 7.59 3.30
C THR A 149 -26.50 6.82 2.70
N ILE A 150 -25.47 6.51 3.48
CA ILE A 150 -24.34 5.69 3.01
C ILE A 150 -24.75 4.21 3.08
N HIS A 151 -24.72 3.56 1.92
CA HIS A 151 -24.89 2.11 1.81
C HIS A 151 -23.85 1.55 0.85
N GLY A 152 -22.84 0.88 1.39
CA GLY A 152 -21.76 0.32 0.60
C GLY A 152 -20.57 -0.12 1.44
N ALA A 153 -19.45 -0.38 0.81
CA ALA A 153 -18.22 -0.73 1.50
C ALA A 153 -17.06 0.13 1.00
N PHE A 154 -16.20 0.54 1.94
CA PHE A 154 -14.89 1.10 1.62
C PHE A 154 -13.84 0.00 1.73
N TYR A 155 -13.13 -0.27 0.63
CA TYR A 155 -12.04 -1.23 0.58
C TYR A 155 -10.69 -0.51 0.52
N ARG A 156 -9.71 -1.08 1.21
CA ARG A 156 -8.31 -0.65 1.17
C ARG A 156 -7.40 -1.86 1.32
N VAL A 157 -6.16 -1.74 0.88
CA VAL A 157 -5.14 -2.78 1.04
C VAL A 157 -3.90 -2.22 1.68
N GLN A 158 -3.25 -3.04 2.51
CA GLN A 158 -1.95 -2.74 3.08
C GLN A 158 -0.95 -3.84 2.71
N PRO A 159 0.28 -3.51 2.30
CA PRO A 159 1.38 -4.46 2.31
C PRO A 159 1.67 -4.92 3.75
N ASP A 160 1.60 -6.21 4.01
CA ASP A 160 1.75 -6.79 5.34
C ASP A 160 2.45 -8.15 5.23
N HIS A 161 3.77 -8.19 5.45
CA HIS A 161 4.56 -9.40 5.31
C HIS A 161 4.04 -10.54 6.21
N ALA A 162 3.61 -11.66 5.62
CA ALA A 162 3.18 -12.83 6.39
C ALA A 162 4.36 -13.52 7.10
N PHE A 163 5.54 -13.50 6.45
CA PHE A 163 6.79 -14.10 6.93
C PHE A 163 7.97 -13.13 6.81
N PRO A 164 9.03 -13.31 7.64
CA PRO A 164 10.28 -12.58 7.53
C PRO A 164 10.86 -12.72 6.11
N PRO A 165 11.17 -11.61 5.43
CA PRO A 165 11.73 -11.65 4.09
C PRO A 165 13.10 -12.33 4.06
N ILE A 166 13.44 -12.94 2.92
CA ILE A 166 14.76 -13.55 2.68
C ILE A 166 15.88 -12.49 2.76
N PHE A 167 15.62 -11.28 2.23
CA PHE A 167 16.59 -10.18 2.14
C PHE A 167 16.25 -8.99 3.05
N ALA A 168 15.85 -9.30 4.28
CA ALA A 168 15.17 -8.34 5.15
C ALA A 168 15.90 -7.02 5.44
N GLU A 169 17.24 -7.01 5.51
CA GLU A 169 18.03 -5.78 5.74
C GLU A 169 17.86 -4.74 4.62
N THR A 170 17.46 -5.20 3.44
CA THR A 170 17.29 -4.38 2.23
C THR A 170 15.87 -4.47 1.68
N GLU A 171 14.95 -5.05 2.44
CA GLU A 171 13.55 -5.21 2.03
C GLU A 171 12.83 -3.87 2.04
N ILE A 172 11.88 -3.73 1.13
CA ILE A 172 11.11 -2.50 0.93
C ILE A 172 9.63 -2.73 1.25
N PRO A 173 8.90 -1.70 1.72
CA PRO A 173 7.48 -1.84 2.07
C PRO A 173 6.58 -2.31 0.93
N LEU A 174 7.01 -2.12 -0.33
CA LEU A 174 6.23 -2.47 -1.52
C LEU A 174 6.12 -3.99 -1.78
N ASN A 175 6.87 -4.81 -1.03
CA ASN A 175 6.98 -6.27 -1.22
C ASN A 175 6.15 -7.10 -0.22
N GLY A 176 5.42 -6.46 0.71
CA GLY A 176 4.56 -7.15 1.67
C GLY A 176 3.31 -7.78 1.03
N ASP A 177 2.79 -8.86 1.60
CA ASP A 177 1.58 -9.53 1.10
C ASP A 177 0.35 -8.60 1.25
N GLY A 178 -0.56 -8.60 0.27
CA GLY A 178 -1.75 -7.77 0.30
C GLY A 178 -2.73 -8.23 1.38
N ASN A 179 -2.97 -7.38 2.37
CA ASN A 179 -3.99 -7.58 3.40
C ASN A 179 -5.10 -6.55 3.21
N VAL A 180 -6.28 -7.01 2.77
CA VAL A 180 -7.41 -6.17 2.38
C VAL A 180 -8.33 -5.97 3.56
N SER A 181 -8.66 -4.71 3.86
CA SER A 181 -9.68 -4.33 4.83
C SER A 181 -10.94 -3.84 4.11
N SER A 182 -12.10 -4.20 4.64
CA SER A 182 -13.42 -3.71 4.25
C SER A 182 -14.09 -3.04 5.44
N PHE A 183 -14.65 -1.86 5.20
CA PHE A 183 -15.54 -1.15 6.12
C PHE A 183 -16.91 -1.09 5.48
N TYR A 184 -17.80 -2.00 5.86
CA TYR A 184 -19.16 -2.07 5.34
C TYR A 184 -20.04 -1.10 6.12
N ILE A 185 -20.61 -0.12 5.45
CA ILE A 185 -21.41 0.95 6.04
C ILE A 185 -22.86 0.82 5.56
N LYS A 186 -23.79 0.77 6.51
CA LYS A 186 -25.22 0.74 6.21
C LYS A 186 -26.04 1.27 7.37
N ASP A 187 -27.02 2.12 7.08
CA ASP A 187 -28.01 2.63 8.05
C ASP A 187 -27.39 3.26 9.32
N GLY A 188 -26.21 3.88 9.19
CA GLY A 188 -25.48 4.49 10.31
C GLY A 188 -24.54 3.56 11.07
N HIS A 189 -24.44 2.29 10.67
CA HIS A 189 -23.58 1.26 11.28
C HIS A 189 -22.37 0.96 10.41
N VAL A 190 -21.28 0.47 11.02
CA VAL A 190 -20.08 0.01 10.30
C VAL A 190 -19.60 -1.33 10.82
N ASP A 191 -19.42 -2.28 9.91
CA ASP A 191 -18.73 -3.53 10.18
C ASP A 191 -17.33 -3.51 9.56
N PHE A 192 -16.40 -4.20 10.20
CA PHE A 192 -15.03 -4.36 9.74
C PHE A 192 -14.71 -5.81 9.40
N LYS A 193 -14.01 -6.00 8.28
CA LYS A 193 -13.41 -7.29 7.93
C LYS A 193 -12.02 -7.07 7.35
N GLN A 194 -11.08 -7.95 7.68
CA GLN A 194 -9.75 -7.94 7.10
C GLN A 194 -9.26 -9.34 6.75
N ARG A 195 -8.75 -9.53 5.53
CA ARG A 195 -8.26 -10.81 5.01
C ARG A 195 -7.04 -10.61 4.12
N TYR A 196 -6.14 -11.58 4.17
CA TYR A 196 -5.07 -11.66 3.18
C TYR A 196 -5.61 -12.07 1.81
N VAL A 197 -5.11 -11.45 0.75
CA VAL A 197 -5.26 -11.97 -0.61
C VAL A 197 -4.45 -13.25 -0.70
N ARG A 198 -5.11 -14.39 -0.92
CA ARG A 198 -4.48 -15.71 -1.02
C ARG A 198 -3.84 -15.89 -2.40
N THR A 199 -2.81 -15.10 -2.68
CA THR A 199 -2.01 -15.24 -3.89
C THR A 199 -1.27 -16.58 -3.89
N PRO A 200 -0.89 -17.12 -5.07
CA PRO A 200 -0.03 -18.31 -5.13
C PRO A 200 1.26 -18.16 -4.31
N LYS A 201 1.82 -16.94 -4.25
CA LYS A 201 2.95 -16.60 -3.36
C LYS A 201 2.62 -16.91 -1.90
N LEU A 202 1.56 -16.29 -1.37
CA LEU A 202 1.21 -16.43 0.05
C LEU A 202 0.84 -17.87 0.41
N ILE A 203 0.15 -18.59 -0.49
CA ILE A 203 -0.20 -20.00 -0.30
C ILE A 203 1.08 -20.84 -0.12
N ALA A 204 2.03 -20.73 -1.06
CA ALA A 204 3.28 -21.48 -1.00
C ALA A 204 4.10 -21.16 0.26
N GLU A 205 4.17 -19.88 0.65
CA GLU A 205 4.90 -19.46 1.85
C GLU A 205 4.23 -19.93 3.14
N ARG A 206 2.89 -19.97 3.19
CA ARG A 206 2.14 -20.51 4.34
C ARG A 206 2.33 -22.02 4.47
N GLU A 207 2.34 -22.75 3.36
CA GLU A 207 2.63 -24.19 3.34
C GLU A 207 4.07 -24.48 3.82
N ALA A 208 5.04 -23.70 3.37
CA ALA A 208 6.44 -23.84 3.76
C ALA A 208 6.78 -23.21 5.13
N ARG A 209 5.85 -22.45 5.72
CA ARG A 209 6.00 -21.67 6.96
C ARG A 209 7.20 -20.71 6.96
N GLN A 210 7.54 -20.16 5.79
CA GLN A 210 8.67 -19.24 5.60
C GLN A 210 8.51 -18.47 4.27
N ALA A 211 9.20 -17.34 4.13
CA ALA A 211 9.30 -16.65 2.84
C ALA A 211 10.03 -17.53 1.81
N LEU A 212 9.54 -17.52 0.58
CA LEU A 212 10.09 -18.26 -0.56
C LEU A 212 10.40 -17.35 -1.73
N PHE A 213 9.77 -16.18 -1.80
CA PHE A 213 10.01 -15.18 -2.83
C PHE A 213 11.00 -14.14 -2.30
N GLY A 214 11.92 -13.73 -3.17
CA GLY A 214 13.06 -12.90 -2.84
C GLY A 214 12.78 -11.41 -2.90
N ARG A 215 13.74 -10.67 -3.46
CA ARG A 215 13.68 -9.21 -3.58
C ARG A 215 12.49 -8.77 -4.43
N TYR A 216 11.98 -7.58 -4.14
CA TYR A 216 10.91 -6.93 -4.90
C TYR A 216 11.08 -7.06 -6.42
N ARG A 217 10.12 -7.76 -7.04
CA ARG A 217 10.05 -8.04 -8.49
C ARG A 217 11.27 -8.75 -9.09
N ASN A 218 12.10 -9.42 -8.29
CA ASN A 218 13.26 -10.15 -8.80
C ASN A 218 13.17 -11.67 -8.56
N LYS A 219 12.59 -12.37 -9.54
CA LYS A 219 12.46 -13.83 -9.52
C LYS A 219 13.78 -14.61 -9.50
N TYR A 220 14.90 -13.99 -9.89
CA TYR A 220 16.22 -14.62 -9.84
C TYR A 220 16.75 -14.76 -8.39
N THR A 221 16.03 -14.18 -7.43
CA THR A 221 16.33 -14.29 -5.99
C THR A 221 15.32 -15.16 -5.22
N ASP A 222 14.34 -15.74 -5.92
CA ASP A 222 13.36 -16.64 -5.33
C ASP A 222 13.97 -18.01 -5.03
N ASP A 223 13.43 -18.68 -4.03
CA ASP A 223 13.79 -20.05 -3.67
C ASP A 223 13.52 -21.00 -4.87
N PRO A 224 14.42 -21.96 -5.17
CA PRO A 224 14.22 -22.93 -6.26
C PRO A 224 12.88 -23.67 -6.21
N ARG A 225 12.27 -23.83 -5.02
CA ARG A 225 10.97 -24.48 -4.82
C ARG A 225 9.80 -23.76 -5.49
N VAL A 226 9.91 -22.46 -5.74
CA VAL A 226 8.81 -21.64 -6.29
C VAL A 226 9.04 -21.18 -7.71
N GLN A 227 10.08 -21.68 -8.39
CA GLN A 227 10.38 -21.31 -9.79
C GLN A 227 9.25 -21.70 -10.77
N SER A 228 8.41 -22.68 -10.42
CA SER A 228 7.21 -23.07 -11.19
C SER A 228 5.95 -22.30 -10.80
N VAL A 229 5.97 -21.53 -9.71
CA VAL A 229 4.82 -20.71 -9.28
C VAL A 229 4.80 -19.46 -10.16
N LEU A 230 3.83 -19.43 -11.07
CA LEU A 230 3.83 -18.54 -12.24
C LEU A 230 3.97 -17.03 -11.92
N LYS A 231 3.67 -16.56 -10.70
CA LYS A 231 3.74 -15.13 -10.34
C LYS A 231 3.98 -14.92 -8.83
N GLY A 232 5.06 -14.22 -8.48
CA GLY A 232 5.38 -13.76 -7.11
C GLY A 232 4.57 -12.53 -6.66
N THR A 233 3.37 -12.32 -7.20
CA THR A 233 2.58 -11.12 -6.92
C THR A 233 2.03 -11.11 -5.51
N THR A 234 1.96 -9.91 -4.94
CA THR A 234 1.43 -9.69 -3.60
C THR A 234 0.01 -9.14 -3.59
N ALA A 235 -0.52 -8.68 -4.73
CA ALA A 235 -1.84 -8.04 -4.84
C ALA A 235 -2.08 -6.94 -3.77
N ASN A 236 -1.05 -6.12 -3.51
CA ASN A 236 -0.97 -5.27 -2.32
C ASN A 236 -1.15 -3.76 -2.55
N THR A 237 -1.47 -3.32 -3.77
CA THR A 237 -1.32 -1.91 -4.15
C THR A 237 -2.65 -1.16 -4.17
N HIS A 238 -3.71 -1.77 -4.71
CA HIS A 238 -5.02 -1.13 -4.78
C HIS A 238 -6.14 -2.18 -4.81
N VAL A 239 -7.35 -1.76 -4.44
CA VAL A 239 -8.57 -2.57 -4.53
C VAL A 239 -9.62 -1.75 -5.27
N VAL A 240 -10.18 -2.30 -6.35
CA VAL A 240 -11.20 -1.62 -7.16
C VAL A 240 -12.35 -2.56 -7.47
N PHE A 241 -13.54 -2.01 -7.74
CA PHE A 241 -14.71 -2.77 -8.14
C PHE A 241 -15.09 -2.47 -9.58
N HIS A 242 -15.23 -3.50 -10.41
CA HIS A 242 -15.66 -3.41 -11.81
C HIS A 242 -16.23 -4.77 -12.25
N ASP A 243 -17.18 -4.79 -13.18
CA ASP A 243 -17.82 -6.04 -13.65
C ASP A 243 -18.35 -6.94 -12.52
N ASN A 244 -18.95 -6.33 -11.48
CA ASN A 244 -19.42 -7.01 -10.27
C ASN A 244 -18.33 -7.79 -9.50
N LYS A 245 -17.05 -7.48 -9.72
CA LYS A 245 -15.89 -8.13 -9.11
C LYS A 245 -15.10 -7.15 -8.28
N LEU A 246 -14.72 -7.55 -7.07
CA LEU A 246 -13.73 -6.85 -6.28
C LEU A 246 -12.34 -7.35 -6.68
N MET A 247 -11.46 -6.44 -7.07
CA MET A 247 -10.16 -6.77 -7.65
C MET A 247 -9.04 -6.23 -6.78
N ALA A 248 -8.18 -7.10 -6.25
CA ALA A 248 -6.93 -6.70 -5.62
C ALA A 248 -5.80 -6.65 -6.67
N LEU A 249 -5.11 -5.52 -6.73
CA LEU A 249 -4.22 -5.17 -7.83
C LEU A 249 -2.76 -5.05 -7.39
N LYS A 250 -1.87 -5.49 -8.28
CA LYS A 250 -0.43 -5.23 -8.26
C LYS A 250 0.08 -5.19 -9.69
N GLU A 251 0.92 -4.21 -9.99
CA GLU A 251 1.39 -3.89 -11.34
C GLU A 251 2.22 -4.98 -12.05
N ASP A 252 2.63 -6.03 -11.35
CA ASP A 252 3.46 -7.13 -11.87
C ASP A 252 2.67 -8.39 -12.27
N ALA A 253 1.35 -8.37 -12.15
CA ALA A 253 0.50 -9.53 -12.43
C ALA A 253 -0.90 -9.14 -12.89
N ARG A 254 -1.71 -10.16 -13.17
CA ARG A 254 -3.15 -9.99 -13.39
C ARG A 254 -3.84 -9.74 -12.04
N PRO A 255 -4.99 -9.05 -12.03
CA PRO A 255 -5.77 -8.83 -10.80
C PRO A 255 -6.18 -10.14 -10.12
N MET A 256 -6.29 -10.12 -8.80
CA MET A 256 -6.91 -11.20 -8.02
C MET A 256 -8.35 -10.82 -7.70
N GLU A 257 -9.30 -11.68 -8.03
CA GLU A 257 -10.70 -11.54 -7.64
C GLU A 257 -10.90 -11.90 -6.17
N LEU A 258 -11.68 -11.07 -5.47
CA LEU A 258 -12.15 -11.30 -4.12
C LEU A 258 -13.67 -11.33 -4.11
N ASP A 259 -14.26 -12.17 -3.26
CA ASP A 259 -15.65 -12.01 -2.87
C ASP A 259 -15.81 -10.68 -2.11
N PRO A 260 -16.70 -9.78 -2.52
CA PRO A 260 -16.80 -8.44 -1.92
C PRO A 260 -17.31 -8.46 -0.47
N ILE A 261 -18.01 -9.52 -0.06
CA ILE A 261 -18.58 -9.66 1.28
C ILE A 261 -17.59 -10.37 2.19
N THR A 262 -17.11 -11.56 1.79
CA THR A 262 -16.28 -12.42 2.63
C THR A 262 -14.79 -12.10 2.53
N LEU A 263 -14.36 -11.39 1.49
CA LEU A 263 -12.97 -11.19 1.07
C LEU A 263 -12.21 -12.49 0.77
N GLU A 264 -12.92 -13.59 0.52
CA GLU A 264 -12.32 -14.83 0.02
C GLU A 264 -11.72 -14.60 -1.36
N THR A 265 -10.52 -15.14 -1.60
CA THR A 265 -9.84 -15.03 -2.90
C THR A 265 -10.38 -16.07 -3.88
N LEU A 266 -10.90 -15.60 -5.02
CA LEU A 266 -11.57 -16.44 -6.01
C LEU A 266 -10.64 -16.87 -7.17
N GLY A 267 -9.54 -16.14 -7.40
CA GLY A 267 -8.54 -16.50 -8.40
C GLY A 267 -8.04 -15.29 -9.20
N TYR A 268 -7.36 -15.53 -10.31
CA TYR A 268 -6.97 -14.47 -11.23
C TYR A 268 -8.13 -14.05 -12.12
N ILE A 269 -8.20 -12.75 -12.42
CA ILE A 269 -9.10 -12.21 -13.44
C ILE A 269 -8.41 -12.25 -14.79
N ASP A 270 -9.11 -12.80 -15.79
CA ASP A 270 -8.66 -12.86 -17.19
C ASP A 270 -9.62 -12.20 -18.18
N TYR A 271 -10.64 -11.49 -17.67
CA TYR A 271 -11.64 -10.76 -18.46
C TYR A 271 -12.31 -11.68 -19.51
N HIS A 272 -12.90 -12.79 -19.06
CA HIS A 272 -13.49 -13.82 -19.91
C HIS A 272 -12.52 -14.40 -20.94
N GLY A 273 -11.26 -14.60 -20.53
CA GLY A 273 -10.18 -15.09 -21.39
C GLY A 273 -9.70 -14.09 -22.46
N THR A 274 -10.16 -12.83 -22.44
CA THR A 274 -9.75 -11.82 -23.43
C THR A 274 -8.44 -11.13 -23.06
N LEU A 275 -8.00 -11.18 -21.81
CA LEU A 275 -6.76 -10.54 -21.37
C LEU A 275 -5.52 -11.30 -21.84
N ARG A 276 -4.78 -10.72 -22.79
CA ARG A 276 -3.50 -11.26 -23.27
C ARG A 276 -2.31 -10.79 -22.44
N CYS A 277 -2.37 -9.55 -21.94
CA CYS A 277 -1.29 -8.97 -21.14
C CYS A 277 -1.01 -9.81 -19.88
N PRO A 278 0.28 -10.11 -19.56
CA PRO A 278 0.62 -10.83 -18.33
C PRO A 278 0.53 -9.96 -17.07
N THR A 279 0.60 -8.63 -17.23
CA THR A 279 0.55 -7.61 -16.17
C THR A 279 -0.69 -6.72 -16.30
N HIS A 280 -1.05 -6.04 -15.22
CA HIS A 280 -2.18 -5.12 -15.14
C HIS A 280 -1.83 -3.98 -14.18
N THR A 281 -2.15 -2.74 -14.53
CA THR A 281 -1.90 -1.59 -13.66
C THR A 281 -2.66 -1.72 -12.34
N ALA A 282 -2.07 -1.20 -11.27
CA ALA A 282 -2.78 -1.03 -10.00
C ALA A 282 -3.68 0.22 -9.98
N HIS A 283 -3.59 1.07 -11.00
CA HIS A 283 -4.32 2.33 -11.07
C HIS A 283 -5.24 2.40 -12.28
N PRO A 284 -6.15 1.43 -12.51
CA PRO A 284 -7.09 1.53 -13.61
C PRO A 284 -8.03 2.74 -13.43
N LYS A 285 -8.56 3.26 -14.54
CA LYS A 285 -9.44 4.44 -14.55
C LYS A 285 -10.84 4.01 -14.99
N ALA A 286 -11.80 4.13 -14.07
CA ALA A 286 -13.19 3.85 -14.37
C ALA A 286 -13.82 5.05 -15.11
N ASP A 287 -14.44 4.79 -16.24
CA ASP A 287 -15.24 5.76 -16.97
C ASP A 287 -16.68 5.71 -16.45
N SER A 288 -17.07 6.75 -15.72
CA SER A 288 -18.40 6.84 -15.11
C SER A 288 -19.54 7.02 -16.14
N THR A 289 -19.23 7.39 -17.38
CA THR A 289 -20.22 7.58 -18.45
C THR A 289 -20.51 6.26 -19.15
N THR A 290 -19.47 5.47 -19.44
CA THR A 290 -19.60 4.23 -20.23
C THR A 290 -19.62 2.96 -19.36
N GLY A 291 -19.15 3.03 -18.12
CA GLY A 291 -18.92 1.88 -17.24
C GLY A 291 -17.66 1.07 -17.60
N GLU A 292 -16.82 1.59 -18.48
CA GLU A 292 -15.57 0.94 -18.88
C GLU A 292 -14.46 1.14 -17.84
N LEU A 293 -13.45 0.29 -17.90
CA LEU A 293 -12.24 0.37 -17.11
C LEU A 293 -11.03 0.50 -18.05
N VAL A 294 -10.52 1.72 -18.20
CA VAL A 294 -9.28 1.98 -18.96
C VAL A 294 -8.10 1.50 -18.14
N SER A 295 -7.23 0.70 -18.75
CA SER A 295 -6.14 0.00 -18.08
C SER A 295 -4.93 -0.15 -19.01
N TYR A 296 -3.85 -0.68 -18.45
CA TYR A 296 -2.67 -1.09 -19.20
C TYR A 296 -1.84 -2.09 -18.38
N GLY A 297 -0.86 -2.73 -19.02
CA GLY A 297 0.27 -3.36 -18.36
C GLY A 297 1.57 -2.83 -18.97
N TYR A 298 2.59 -2.62 -18.14
CA TYR A 298 3.95 -2.32 -18.60
C TYR A 298 4.86 -3.50 -18.28
N GLU A 299 6.06 -3.53 -18.87
CA GLU A 299 6.88 -4.74 -18.93
C GLU A 299 6.09 -5.93 -19.49
N ALA A 300 5.19 -5.63 -20.44
CA ALA A 300 4.16 -6.57 -20.88
C ALA A 300 4.72 -7.79 -21.63
N ALA A 301 6.00 -7.75 -22.03
CA ALA A 301 6.70 -8.82 -22.74
C ALA A 301 7.70 -9.62 -21.88
N GLY A 302 7.76 -9.42 -20.55
CA GLY A 302 8.66 -10.15 -19.65
C GLY A 302 9.37 -9.25 -18.62
N ASP A 303 10.55 -9.64 -18.15
CA ASP A 303 11.30 -8.86 -17.15
C ASP A 303 12.04 -7.67 -17.81
N ALA A 304 11.71 -6.45 -17.40
CA ALA A 304 12.32 -5.19 -17.84
C ALA A 304 12.32 -4.86 -19.36
N PRO A 305 11.40 -5.32 -20.23
CA PRO A 305 11.27 -4.76 -21.57
C PRO A 305 10.45 -3.46 -21.55
N PRO A 306 10.61 -2.57 -22.55
CA PRO A 306 9.87 -1.31 -22.62
C PRO A 306 8.43 -1.46 -23.16
N ASP A 307 7.95 -2.69 -23.36
CA ASP A 307 6.63 -2.98 -23.93
C ASP A 307 5.49 -2.57 -22.99
N ILE A 308 4.53 -1.83 -23.54
CA ILE A 308 3.28 -1.41 -22.93
C ILE A 308 2.13 -2.05 -23.71
N CYS A 309 1.18 -2.65 -22.99
CA CYS A 309 -0.09 -3.11 -23.51
C CYS A 309 -1.18 -2.22 -22.89
N SER A 310 -1.71 -1.25 -23.64
CA SER A 310 -2.87 -0.46 -23.21
C SER A 310 -4.16 -1.14 -23.65
N PHE A 311 -5.15 -1.20 -22.77
CA PHE A 311 -6.43 -1.84 -23.08
C PHE A 311 -7.59 -1.20 -22.31
N THR A 312 -8.80 -1.32 -22.86
CA THR A 312 -10.03 -0.91 -22.18
C THR A 312 -10.90 -2.15 -21.98
N VAL A 313 -11.43 -2.32 -20.77
CA VAL A 313 -12.40 -3.36 -20.44
C VAL A 313 -13.79 -2.73 -20.43
N ASP A 314 -14.73 -3.32 -21.14
CA ASP A 314 -16.12 -2.88 -21.15
C ASP A 314 -16.83 -3.15 -19.82
N LYS A 315 -18.05 -2.62 -19.68
CA LYS A 315 -18.88 -2.78 -18.47
C LYS A 315 -19.24 -4.24 -18.14
N ASP A 316 -19.07 -5.16 -19.09
CA ASP A 316 -19.39 -6.58 -18.99
C ASP A 316 -18.11 -7.44 -18.89
N GLY A 317 -16.97 -6.82 -18.55
CA GLY A 317 -15.74 -7.53 -18.23
C GLY A 317 -14.94 -8.04 -19.43
N LYS A 318 -15.16 -7.54 -20.66
CA LYS A 318 -14.41 -7.94 -21.86
C LYS A 318 -13.54 -6.82 -22.41
N LEU A 319 -12.37 -7.15 -22.96
CA LEU A 319 -11.54 -6.16 -23.62
C LEU A 319 -12.22 -5.64 -24.89
N SER A 320 -12.46 -4.32 -24.97
CA SER A 320 -13.04 -3.63 -26.13
C SER A 320 -11.97 -3.06 -27.06
N ASP A 321 -10.83 -2.67 -26.50
CA ASP A 321 -9.69 -2.08 -27.19
C ASP A 321 -8.39 -2.64 -26.59
N GLU A 322 -7.38 -2.90 -27.42
CA GLU A 322 -6.03 -3.28 -26.99
C GLU A 322 -5.00 -2.80 -28.02
N VAL A 323 -3.91 -2.20 -27.54
CA VAL A 323 -2.76 -1.82 -28.37
C VAL A 323 -1.45 -2.13 -27.63
N TRP A 324 -0.50 -2.71 -28.36
CA TRP A 324 0.86 -2.99 -27.88
C TRP A 324 1.84 -2.05 -28.55
N PHE A 325 2.68 -1.38 -27.77
CA PHE A 325 3.71 -0.47 -28.27
C PHE A 325 4.89 -0.42 -27.30
N GLN A 326 5.97 0.28 -27.67
CA GLN A 326 7.18 0.32 -26.86
C GLN A 326 7.47 1.73 -26.40
N ALA A 327 7.72 1.88 -25.09
CA ALA A 327 8.33 3.08 -24.54
C ALA A 327 9.78 3.24 -25.05
N PRO A 328 10.37 4.45 -24.95
CA PRO A 328 11.77 4.64 -25.35
C PRO A 328 12.77 3.92 -24.43
N TRP A 329 12.39 3.58 -23.19
CA TRP A 329 13.16 2.76 -22.27
C TRP A 329 12.22 2.07 -21.25
N PRO A 330 12.66 0.97 -20.61
CA PRO A 330 11.88 0.34 -19.55
C PRO A 330 12.00 1.14 -18.24
N CYS A 331 10.86 1.55 -17.68
CA CYS A 331 10.79 2.21 -16.39
C CYS A 331 9.52 1.81 -15.65
N MET A 332 9.44 2.18 -14.37
CA MET A 332 8.18 2.11 -13.64
C MET A 332 7.17 3.08 -14.25
N ILE A 333 6.08 2.53 -14.77
CA ILE A 333 4.89 3.29 -15.18
C ILE A 333 3.81 2.91 -14.17
N HIS A 334 3.82 3.55 -13.01
CA HIS A 334 2.95 3.17 -11.89
C HIS A 334 1.50 3.60 -12.12
N ASP A 335 1.31 4.81 -12.60
CA ASP A 335 0.02 5.43 -12.85
C ASP A 335 0.00 6.10 -14.24
N PHE A 336 -1.17 6.53 -14.69
CA PHE A 336 -1.42 7.08 -16.01
C PHE A 336 -2.67 7.96 -16.03
N TRP A 337 -2.85 8.75 -17.10
CA TRP A 337 -4.09 9.51 -17.32
C TRP A 337 -4.92 8.90 -18.44
N ALA A 338 -6.24 9.05 -18.32
CA ALA A 338 -7.18 8.79 -19.40
C ALA A 338 -8.12 9.99 -19.53
N THR A 339 -8.47 10.33 -20.77
CA THR A 339 -9.53 11.29 -21.11
C THR A 339 -10.56 10.59 -22.01
N ASP A 340 -11.53 11.35 -22.52
CA ASP A 340 -12.52 10.83 -23.47
C ASP A 340 -11.85 10.21 -24.69
N ASN A 341 -10.80 10.85 -25.22
CA ASN A 341 -10.16 10.46 -26.48
C ASN A 341 -8.72 9.96 -26.36
N TRP A 342 -8.04 10.13 -25.22
CA TRP A 342 -6.60 9.86 -25.10
C TRP A 342 -6.22 9.07 -23.86
N VAL A 343 -5.10 8.36 -23.95
CA VAL A 343 -4.43 7.71 -22.83
C VAL A 343 -2.99 8.21 -22.77
N VAL A 344 -2.52 8.58 -21.57
CA VAL A 344 -1.21 9.21 -21.38
C VAL A 344 -0.37 8.49 -20.33
N PHE A 345 0.83 8.06 -20.71
CA PHE A 345 1.78 7.31 -19.90
C PHE A 345 3.00 8.15 -19.49
N PRO A 346 3.25 8.35 -18.19
CA PRO A 346 4.47 8.99 -17.71
C PRO A 346 5.69 8.04 -17.83
N ILE A 347 6.70 8.43 -18.61
CA ILE A 347 7.96 7.71 -18.74
C ILE A 347 9.06 8.50 -18.02
N ASN A 348 9.60 7.93 -16.94
CA ASN A 348 10.51 8.63 -16.02
C ASN A 348 11.86 7.91 -15.87
N GLY A 349 12.75 8.47 -15.02
CA GLY A 349 14.10 7.96 -14.76
C GLY A 349 14.19 6.76 -13.83
N LEU A 350 13.09 6.26 -13.25
CA LEU A 350 13.09 5.06 -12.41
C LEU A 350 13.07 3.81 -13.31
N LYS A 351 14.21 3.54 -13.93
CA LYS A 351 14.41 2.54 -14.98
C LYS A 351 14.48 1.12 -14.42
N ALA A 352 14.06 0.14 -15.21
CA ALA A 352 14.20 -1.27 -14.88
C ALA A 352 15.47 -1.86 -15.51
N SER A 353 16.12 -2.83 -14.84
CA SER A 353 17.36 -3.45 -15.34
C SER A 353 17.37 -4.97 -15.18
N LEU A 354 17.18 -5.68 -16.30
CA LEU A 354 17.31 -7.14 -16.33
C LEU A 354 18.71 -7.62 -15.93
N GLU A 355 19.76 -6.88 -16.28
CA GLU A 355 21.13 -7.23 -15.92
C GLU A 355 21.33 -7.16 -14.39
N GLN A 356 20.81 -6.11 -13.76
CA GLN A 356 20.85 -5.95 -12.30
C GLN A 356 20.08 -7.06 -11.60
N MET A 357 18.89 -7.41 -12.09
CA MET A 357 18.07 -8.50 -11.56
C MET A 357 18.81 -9.84 -11.60
N LYS A 358 19.41 -10.18 -12.75
CA LYS A 358 20.15 -11.44 -12.93
C LYS A 358 21.38 -11.57 -12.03
N LYS A 359 21.94 -10.44 -11.56
CA LYS A 359 23.02 -10.40 -10.57
C LYS A 359 22.50 -10.45 -9.12
N GLY A 360 21.20 -10.62 -8.91
CA GLY A 360 20.55 -10.64 -7.60
C GLY A 360 20.30 -9.24 -7.00
N GLY A 361 20.39 -8.18 -7.80
CA GLY A 361 20.15 -6.80 -7.40
C GLY A 361 18.69 -6.38 -7.47
N ASP A 362 18.42 -5.07 -7.37
CA ASP A 362 17.05 -4.53 -7.43
C ASP A 362 16.49 -4.55 -8.87
N HIS A 363 15.16 -4.57 -8.98
CA HIS A 363 14.48 -4.45 -10.28
C HIS A 363 14.63 -3.04 -10.88
N PHE A 364 14.41 -2.02 -10.06
CA PHE A 364 14.47 -0.62 -10.44
C PHE A 364 15.72 0.07 -9.93
N TYR A 365 16.17 1.08 -10.66
CA TYR A 365 17.16 2.05 -10.24
C TYR A 365 16.78 3.45 -10.74
N TRP A 366 17.19 4.48 -10.03
CA TRP A 366 17.02 5.87 -10.46
C TRP A 366 18.18 6.27 -11.36
N ASP A 367 17.87 6.66 -12.60
CA ASP A 367 18.83 7.26 -13.52
C ASP A 367 18.90 8.77 -13.29
N GLU A 368 19.80 9.18 -12.38
CA GLU A 368 19.98 10.58 -12.03
C GLU A 368 20.54 11.44 -13.17
N ASN A 369 21.05 10.80 -14.24
CA ASN A 369 21.62 11.49 -15.40
C ASN A 369 20.56 11.87 -16.45
N LEU A 370 19.33 11.41 -16.29
CA LEU A 370 18.24 11.72 -17.21
C LEU A 370 17.67 13.12 -16.90
N ASP A 371 17.99 14.10 -17.73
CA ASP A 371 17.62 15.52 -17.57
C ASP A 371 16.18 15.86 -18.01
N TYR A 372 15.39 14.85 -18.38
CA TYR A 372 14.01 15.00 -18.83
C TYR A 372 13.14 13.77 -18.54
N GLN A 373 11.84 13.92 -18.76
CA GLN A 373 10.90 12.81 -18.80
C GLN A 373 10.07 12.89 -20.07
N LEU A 374 9.24 11.88 -20.31
CA LEU A 374 8.31 11.88 -21.44
C LEU A 374 6.88 11.62 -20.97
N LEU A 375 5.94 12.19 -21.70
CA LEU A 375 4.53 11.79 -21.71
C LEU A 375 4.27 11.05 -23.02
N GLY A 376 3.98 9.76 -22.94
CA GLY A 376 3.55 8.93 -24.05
C GLY A 376 2.05 9.05 -24.26
N VAL A 377 1.61 9.51 -25.42
CA VAL A 377 0.19 9.79 -25.72
C VAL A 377 -0.27 8.89 -26.85
N ILE A 378 -1.38 8.19 -26.65
CA ILE A 378 -2.06 7.38 -27.67
C ILE A 378 -3.55 7.74 -27.71
N PRO A 379 -4.23 7.56 -28.86
CA PRO A 379 -5.69 7.53 -28.89
C PRO A 379 -6.22 6.46 -27.92
N ARG A 380 -7.33 6.73 -27.23
CA ARG A 380 -7.99 5.74 -26.36
C ARG A 380 -8.60 4.59 -27.16
N ARG A 381 -9.04 4.88 -28.39
CA ARG A 381 -9.78 3.95 -29.27
C ARG A 381 -9.04 3.68 -30.54
N GLY A 382 -9.04 2.41 -30.97
CA GLY A 382 -8.48 2.00 -32.26
C GLY A 382 -7.03 2.40 -32.48
N ALA A 383 -6.27 2.64 -31.39
CA ALA A 383 -4.88 3.03 -31.47
C ALA A 383 -4.03 1.93 -32.12
N LYS A 384 -3.07 2.36 -32.91
CA LYS A 384 -2.04 1.53 -33.51
C LYS A 384 -0.69 1.81 -32.83
N PRO A 385 0.26 0.86 -32.89
CA PRO A 385 1.57 1.07 -32.28
C PRO A 385 2.25 2.37 -32.73
N GLU A 386 2.11 2.73 -34.02
CA GLU A 386 2.67 3.95 -34.62
C GLU A 386 2.00 5.27 -34.19
N ASP A 387 0.85 5.22 -33.52
CA ASP A 387 0.15 6.41 -33.03
C ASP A 387 0.78 6.98 -31.74
N ALA A 388 1.70 6.24 -31.10
CA ALA A 388 2.36 6.64 -29.88
C ALA A 388 3.26 7.88 -30.08
N LYS A 389 2.89 8.97 -29.42
CA LYS A 389 3.58 10.26 -29.45
C LYS A 389 4.28 10.55 -28.14
N TRP A 390 5.47 11.13 -28.19
CA TRP A 390 6.30 11.39 -27.01
C TRP A 390 6.54 12.89 -26.83
N PHE A 391 6.07 13.43 -25.70
CA PHE A 391 6.20 14.84 -25.34
C PHE A 391 7.20 15.01 -24.21
N LYS A 392 8.21 15.85 -24.41
CA LYS A 392 9.27 16.09 -23.42
C LYS A 392 8.76 16.97 -22.29
N THR A 393 8.99 16.55 -21.05
CA THR A 393 8.75 17.34 -19.84
C THR A 393 10.07 17.52 -19.07
N PRO A 394 10.17 18.55 -18.19
CA PRO A 394 11.32 18.69 -17.29
C PRO A 394 11.55 17.42 -16.45
N GLN A 395 12.78 17.24 -15.95
CA GLN A 395 13.09 16.16 -15.02
C GLN A 395 12.17 16.17 -13.80
N GLY A 396 11.84 14.97 -13.32
CA GLY A 396 11.05 14.73 -12.11
C GLY A 396 10.85 13.23 -11.91
N CYS A 397 10.01 12.84 -10.94
CA CYS A 397 9.59 11.47 -10.72
C CYS A 397 8.06 11.43 -10.60
N TYR A 398 7.40 10.78 -11.56
CA TYR A 398 5.94 10.62 -11.55
C TYR A 398 5.54 9.57 -10.52
N SER A 399 4.47 9.84 -9.78
CA SER A 399 3.85 8.91 -8.82
C SER A 399 2.37 8.78 -9.17
N HIS A 400 1.49 9.51 -8.46
CA HIS A 400 0.05 9.47 -8.70
C HIS A 400 -0.45 10.64 -9.54
N THR A 401 -1.37 10.31 -10.44
CA THR A 401 -2.21 11.24 -11.18
C THR A 401 -3.34 11.77 -10.30
N ILE A 402 -3.79 12.99 -10.55
CA ILE A 402 -4.97 13.57 -9.89
C ILE A 402 -6.17 13.41 -10.82
N ASN A 403 -6.11 14.02 -12.01
CA ASN A 403 -7.15 13.89 -13.03
C ASN A 403 -6.63 14.35 -14.41
N ALA A 404 -7.38 14.06 -15.47
CA ALA A 404 -7.18 14.63 -16.79
C ALA A 404 -8.50 14.92 -17.51
N TYR A 405 -8.47 15.90 -18.41
CA TYR A 405 -9.60 16.23 -19.28
C TYR A 405 -9.12 16.92 -20.57
N GLU A 406 -10.04 17.13 -21.51
CA GLU A 406 -9.79 17.83 -22.78
C GLU A 406 -10.47 19.20 -22.77
N GLU A 407 -9.75 20.25 -23.17
CA GLU A 407 -10.27 21.62 -23.27
C GLU A 407 -9.66 22.33 -24.48
N ASP A 408 -10.52 22.80 -25.39
CA ASP A 408 -10.12 23.47 -26.64
C ASP A 408 -9.15 22.63 -27.50
N GLY A 409 -9.41 21.32 -27.59
CA GLY A 409 -8.57 20.37 -28.34
C GLY A 409 -7.21 20.06 -27.69
N LYS A 410 -6.97 20.52 -26.45
CA LYS A 410 -5.76 20.26 -25.69
C LYS A 410 -6.02 19.28 -24.55
N LEU A 411 -5.00 18.50 -24.22
CA LEU A 411 -4.96 17.72 -23.00
C LEU A 411 -4.63 18.63 -21.81
N VAL A 412 -5.37 18.48 -20.72
CA VAL A 412 -5.08 19.07 -19.41
C VAL A 412 -4.87 17.93 -18.42
N LEU A 413 -3.65 17.81 -17.88
CA LEU A 413 -3.25 16.69 -17.03
C LEU A 413 -2.74 17.22 -15.68
N ASP A 414 -3.32 16.75 -14.58
CA ASP A 414 -2.92 17.11 -13.21
C ASP A 414 -2.26 15.92 -12.51
N ALA A 415 -1.10 16.15 -11.89
CA ALA A 415 -0.44 15.18 -11.00
C ALA A 415 0.46 15.86 -9.97
N ASN A 416 0.78 15.10 -8.92
CA ASN A 416 1.93 15.41 -8.09
C ASN A 416 3.19 14.87 -8.78
N VAL A 417 4.14 15.74 -9.11
CA VAL A 417 5.40 15.35 -9.74
C VAL A 417 6.54 15.65 -8.80
N TRP A 418 7.23 14.61 -8.35
CA TRP A 418 8.33 14.80 -7.42
C TRP A 418 9.54 15.43 -8.12
N THR A 419 10.22 16.35 -7.45
CA THR A 419 11.40 17.04 -8.01
C THR A 419 12.62 16.13 -8.16
N ASP A 420 12.62 14.98 -7.48
CA ASP A 420 13.63 13.93 -7.53
C ASP A 420 12.96 12.58 -7.19
N VAL A 421 13.71 11.48 -7.15
CA VAL A 421 13.17 10.18 -6.74
C VAL A 421 12.60 10.25 -5.32
N HIS A 422 11.35 9.78 -5.17
CA HIS A 422 10.66 9.74 -3.88
C HIS A 422 10.69 8.36 -3.22
N PHE A 423 11.26 7.37 -3.92
CA PHE A 423 11.52 6.03 -3.43
C PHE A 423 13.00 5.87 -3.09
N PRO A 424 13.46 6.33 -1.91
CA PRO A 424 14.88 6.40 -1.58
C PRO A 424 15.53 5.03 -1.41
N PHE A 425 14.73 3.97 -1.29
CA PHE A 425 15.22 2.59 -1.20
C PHE A 425 15.64 2.01 -2.54
N PHE A 426 15.23 2.56 -3.69
CA PHE A 426 15.79 2.15 -4.97
C PHE A 426 17.19 2.77 -5.15
N PRO A 427 18.17 2.01 -5.65
CA PRO A 427 19.52 2.53 -5.84
C PRO A 427 19.57 3.56 -6.98
N ASN A 428 20.57 4.45 -6.97
CA ASN A 428 20.95 5.25 -8.14
C ASN A 428 21.85 4.46 -9.12
N THR A 429 22.37 5.09 -10.18
CA THR A 429 23.28 4.44 -11.13
C THR A 429 24.61 3.97 -10.54
N LYS A 430 24.95 4.40 -9.31
CA LYS A 430 26.15 3.97 -8.57
C LYS A 430 25.86 2.87 -7.55
N GLY A 431 24.61 2.42 -7.44
CA GLY A 431 24.19 1.42 -6.45
C GLY A 431 23.93 1.99 -5.05
N GLU A 432 23.98 3.31 -4.87
CA GLU A 432 23.74 3.96 -3.58
C GLU A 432 22.24 4.07 -3.31
N ARG A 433 21.81 3.78 -2.09
CA ARG A 433 20.43 3.99 -1.61
C ARG A 433 20.38 5.21 -0.68
N PHE A 434 19.19 5.77 -0.50
CA PHE A 434 18.94 6.92 0.37
C PHE A 434 19.86 8.11 0.06
N PHE A 435 20.22 8.27 -1.22
CA PHE A 435 21.14 9.29 -1.71
C PHE A 435 20.49 10.68 -1.83
N THR A 436 19.16 10.74 -1.86
CA THR A 436 18.38 11.99 -1.83
C THR A 436 18.10 12.43 -0.40
N ASP A 437 18.29 13.71 -0.08
CA ASP A 437 17.82 14.29 1.18
C ASP A 437 16.30 14.45 1.14
N PRO A 438 15.51 13.66 1.89
CA PRO A 438 14.05 13.68 1.80
C PRO A 438 13.44 15.03 2.18
N ARG A 439 14.18 15.90 2.90
CA ARG A 439 13.73 17.25 3.26
C ARG A 439 13.78 18.21 2.07
N LYS A 440 14.50 17.86 1.01
CA LYS A 440 14.67 18.68 -0.20
C LYS A 440 13.77 18.23 -1.34
N VAL A 441 13.31 16.98 -1.34
CA VAL A 441 12.40 16.46 -2.35
C VAL A 441 11.01 17.07 -2.13
N LYS A 442 10.45 17.70 -3.17
CA LYS A 442 9.11 18.29 -3.14
C LYS A 442 8.22 17.57 -4.14
N ALA A 443 6.91 17.58 -3.90
CA ALA A 443 5.90 17.09 -4.83
C ALA A 443 4.89 18.19 -5.13
N PRO A 444 5.24 19.22 -5.93
CA PRO A 444 4.26 20.19 -6.39
C PRO A 444 3.16 19.52 -7.21
N ILE A 445 1.95 20.06 -7.10
CA ILE A 445 0.89 19.79 -8.07
C ILE A 445 1.26 20.52 -9.37
N ILE A 446 1.43 19.76 -10.44
CA ILE A 446 1.73 20.27 -11.78
C ILE A 446 0.53 20.01 -12.69
N ARG A 447 0.17 21.05 -13.44
CA ARG A 447 -0.78 20.97 -14.55
C ARG A 447 -0.04 21.08 -15.88
N TYR A 448 -0.12 20.05 -16.71
CA TYR A 448 0.31 20.08 -18.10
C TYR A 448 -0.85 20.51 -18.99
N ARG A 449 -0.59 21.38 -19.97
CA ARG A 449 -1.56 21.74 -21.02
C ARG A 449 -0.88 21.76 -22.39
N PHE A 450 -1.27 20.86 -23.28
CA PHE A 450 -0.65 20.75 -24.60
C PHE A 450 -1.57 20.12 -25.64
N ASP A 451 -1.28 20.37 -26.92
CA ASP A 451 -1.99 19.76 -28.05
C ASP A 451 -1.47 18.32 -28.26
N PRO A 452 -2.32 17.28 -28.16
CA PRO A 452 -1.92 15.89 -28.41
C PRO A 452 -1.47 15.62 -29.86
N ASN A 453 -1.73 16.55 -30.78
CA ASN A 453 -1.28 16.52 -32.17
C ASN A 453 -0.07 17.42 -32.45
N GLY A 454 0.48 18.08 -31.43
CA GLY A 454 1.65 18.94 -31.56
C GLY A 454 2.96 18.19 -31.85
N SER A 455 4.04 18.95 -31.99
CA SER A 455 5.38 18.42 -32.28
C SER A 455 5.88 17.49 -31.18
N THR A 456 6.48 16.36 -31.58
CA THR A 456 6.98 15.31 -30.69
C THR A 456 8.49 15.11 -30.84
N VAL A 457 9.10 14.41 -29.88
CA VAL A 457 10.42 13.80 -30.10
C VAL A 457 10.26 12.48 -30.85
N LYS A 458 11.26 12.07 -31.66
CA LYS A 458 11.21 10.77 -32.34
C LYS A 458 11.24 9.64 -31.30
N GLY A 459 10.21 8.79 -31.32
CA GLY A 459 10.20 7.53 -30.56
C GLY A 459 11.09 6.45 -31.18
N PRO A 460 11.25 5.29 -30.52
CA PRO A 460 11.95 4.14 -31.11
C PRO A 460 11.27 3.67 -32.40
N SER A 461 12.03 3.09 -33.32
CA SER A 461 11.45 2.46 -34.53
C SER A 461 10.65 1.21 -34.14
N HIS A 462 9.33 1.26 -34.31
CA HIS A 462 8.44 0.16 -33.98
C HIS A 462 8.85 -1.13 -34.71
N ARG A 463 9.17 -2.20 -33.97
CA ARG A 463 9.17 -3.55 -34.52
C ARG A 463 7.75 -4.09 -34.42
N THR A 464 7.16 -4.47 -35.55
CA THR A 464 5.88 -5.19 -35.57
C THR A 464 6.06 -6.49 -34.80
N LEU A 465 5.52 -6.58 -33.59
CA LEU A 465 5.44 -7.84 -32.86
C LEU A 465 4.44 -8.74 -33.60
N ALA A 466 4.92 -9.81 -34.22
CA ALA A 466 4.06 -10.81 -34.83
C ALA A 466 3.18 -11.45 -33.74
N THR A 467 1.91 -11.12 -33.74
CA THR A 467 0.86 -11.71 -32.91
C THR A 467 0.58 -13.15 -33.35
N THR A 468 1.50 -14.07 -33.08
CA THR A 468 1.21 -15.51 -33.08
C THR A 468 2.16 -16.22 -32.10
N ARG A 469 1.75 -16.33 -30.83
CA ARG A 469 2.13 -17.50 -30.03
C ARG A 469 0.93 -18.43 -30.02
N LYS A 470 1.07 -19.55 -30.73
CA LYS A 470 0.24 -20.72 -30.52
C LYS A 470 0.37 -21.11 -29.05
N ILE A 471 -0.77 -21.29 -28.40
CA ILE A 471 -0.89 -22.01 -27.15
C ILE A 471 -0.47 -23.45 -27.50
N GLU A 472 0.68 -23.88 -27.02
CA GLU A 472 0.99 -25.29 -26.89
C GLU A 472 0.74 -25.64 -25.43
N ASP A 473 -0.28 -26.48 -25.20
CA ASP A 473 -0.56 -27.13 -23.92
C ASP A 473 0.63 -28.03 -23.54
N SER A 474 1.24 -27.75 -22.39
CA SER A 474 1.91 -28.74 -21.54
C SER A 474 2.09 -28.22 -20.11
#